data_AF-H3RHW5-F1
#
_entry.id   AF-H3RHW5-F1
#
_cell.length_a   1.000
_cell.length_b   1.000
_cell.length_c   1.000
_cell.angle_alpha   90.00
_cell.angle_beta   90.00
_cell.angle_gamma   90.00
#
_symmetry.space_group_name_H-M   'P 1'
#
loop_
_entity.id
_entity.type
_entity.pdbx_description
1 polymer ?
#
loop_
_entity_poly.entity_id
_entity_poly.type
_entity_poly.pdbx_seq_one_letter_code
_entity_poly.pdbx_strand_id
1 'polypeptide(L)'
;MISTIALFWALCVVCLVNMARYFSSLRALLVVLRGCDPLLYQYVDGAGFFTSHGQPGKQVRLVRYIWARRYLDHHDDEFIRRCERVRGLFLLTSSLCGLVIISLIALAIWH
;
A
#
# COMPACT_ATOMS: atom_id res chain seq x y z
N MET A 1 -0.94 -27.77 -21.76
CA MET A 1 -1.51 -27.72 -20.40
C MET A 1 -0.75 -26.65 -19.62
N ILE A 2 -1.44 -25.63 -19.11
CA ILE A 2 -0.78 -24.60 -18.29
C ILE A 2 -0.52 -25.21 -16.91
N SER A 3 0.73 -25.16 -16.45
CA SER A 3 1.11 -25.63 -15.12
C SER A 3 0.50 -24.73 -14.05
N THR A 4 -0.25 -25.31 -13.11
CA THR A 4 -0.82 -24.60 -11.95
C THR A 4 0.26 -23.89 -11.13
N ILE A 5 1.43 -24.51 -11.02
CA ILE A 5 2.63 -23.94 -10.38
C ILE A 5 3.10 -22.68 -11.13
N ALA A 6 3.09 -22.69 -12.47
CA ALA A 6 3.48 -21.53 -13.27
C ALA A 6 2.49 -20.36 -13.11
N LEU A 7 1.18 -20.65 -13.02
CA LEU A 7 0.15 -19.63 -12.74
C LEU A 7 0.33 -19.00 -11.36
N PHE A 8 0.63 -19.81 -10.34
CA PHE A 8 0.91 -19.30 -8.99
C PHE A 8 2.12 -18.37 -8.99
N TRP A 9 3.22 -18.76 -9.64
CA TRP A 9 4.39 -17.90 -9.76
C TRP A 9 4.10 -16.60 -10.52
N ALA A 10 3.32 -16.65 -11.60
CA ALA A 10 2.89 -15.45 -12.32
C ALA A 10 2.08 -14.51 -11.41
N LEU A 11 1.15 -15.05 -10.61
CA LEU A 11 0.38 -14.29 -9.62
C LEU A 11 1.30 -13.66 -8.55
N CYS A 12 2.28 -14.40 -8.04
CA CYS A 12 3.29 -13.90 -7.10
C CYS A 12 4.08 -12.73 -7.69
N VAL A 13 4.56 -12.84 -8.94
CA VAL A 13 5.28 -11.75 -9.63
C VAL A 13 4.40 -10.51 -9.78
N VAL A 14 3.14 -10.68 -10.23
CA VAL A 14 2.18 -9.57 -10.34
C VAL A 14 1.94 -8.92 -8.98
N CYS A 15 1.80 -9.71 -7.91
CA CYS A 15 1.64 -9.22 -6.55
C CYS A 15 2.86 -8.39 -6.09
N LEU A 16 4.08 -8.90 -6.30
CA LEU A 16 5.32 -8.20 -5.96
C LEU A 16 5.48 -6.87 -6.72
N VAL A 17 5.17 -6.86 -8.02
CA VAL A 17 5.19 -5.63 -8.83
C VAL A 17 4.18 -4.62 -8.30
N ASN A 18 2.97 -5.06 -7.92
CA ASN A 18 1.96 -4.18 -7.33
C ASN A 18 2.38 -3.65 -5.96
N MET A 19 3.00 -4.48 -5.10
CA MET A 19 3.59 -4.04 -3.84
C MET A 19 4.66 -2.96 -4.08
N ALA A 20 5.59 -3.16 -5.01
CA ALA A 20 6.61 -2.17 -5.36
C ALA A 20 5.99 -0.83 -5.81
N ARG A 21 4.95 -0.89 -6.64
CA ARG A 21 4.20 0.30 -7.08
C ARG A 21 3.49 1.00 -5.93
N TYR A 22 2.90 0.25 -5.00
CA TYR A 22 2.27 0.78 -3.80
C TYR A 22 3.29 1.51 -2.92
N PHE A 23 4.42 0.87 -2.60
CA PHE A 23 5.47 1.49 -1.78
C PHE A 23 6.08 2.74 -2.43
N SER A 24 6.34 2.70 -3.74
CA SER A 24 6.80 3.87 -4.50
C SER A 24 5.82 5.04 -4.42
N SER A 25 4.52 4.76 -4.62
CA SER A 25 3.47 5.78 -4.54
C SER A 25 3.29 6.34 -3.14
N LEU A 26 3.42 5.50 -2.12
CA LEU A 26 3.36 5.91 -0.72
C LEU A 26 4.55 6.82 -0.34
N ARG A 27 5.75 6.51 -0.83
CA ARG A 27 6.92 7.37 -0.66
C ARG A 27 6.74 8.73 -1.34
N ALA A 28 6.19 8.75 -2.55
CA ALA A 28 5.85 10.00 -3.22
C ALA A 28 4.80 10.81 -2.42
N LEU A 29 3.78 10.15 -1.87
CA LEU A 29 2.78 10.79 -1.02
C LEU A 29 3.41 11.41 0.23
N LEU A 30 4.33 10.73 0.91
CA LEU A 30 5.00 11.27 2.10
C LEU A 30 5.85 12.51 1.80
N VAL A 31 6.49 12.55 0.62
CA VAL A 31 7.25 13.75 0.18
C VAL A 31 6.32 14.94 0.01
N VAL A 32 5.15 14.74 -0.63
CA VAL A 32 4.15 15.80 -0.80
C VAL A 32 3.53 16.19 0.54
N LEU A 33 3.19 15.22 1.38
CA LEU A 33 2.63 15.41 2.71
C LEU A 33 3.52 16.32 3.58
N ARG A 34 4.85 16.18 3.47
CA ARG A 34 5.80 17.04 4.19
C ARG A 34 5.63 18.52 3.85
N GLY A 35 5.22 18.85 2.63
CA GLY A 35 4.99 20.22 2.18
C GLY A 35 3.59 20.74 2.49
N CYS A 36 2.56 19.91 2.32
CA CYS A 36 1.16 20.32 2.49
C CYS A 36 0.74 20.35 3.98
N ASP A 37 1.10 19.33 4.76
CA ASP A 37 0.71 19.19 6.18
C ASP A 37 1.87 18.60 7.01
N PRO A 38 2.79 19.47 7.50
CA PRO A 38 3.95 19.03 8.27
C PRO A 38 3.57 18.42 9.63
N LEU A 39 2.41 18.78 10.19
CA LEU A 39 1.90 18.21 11.45
C LEU A 39 1.48 16.76 11.23
N LEU A 40 0.72 16.49 10.17
CA LEU A 40 0.35 15.12 9.81
C LEU A 40 1.58 14.28 9.44
N TYR A 41 2.57 14.86 8.75
CA TYR A 41 3.84 14.19 8.43
C TYR A 41 4.59 13.75 9.71
N GLN A 42 4.68 14.60 10.73
CA GLN A 42 5.28 14.23 12.01
C GLN A 42 4.44 13.21 12.77
N TYR A 43 3.11 13.34 12.73
CA TYR A 43 2.18 12.44 13.39
C TYR A 43 2.28 11.00 12.86
N VAL A 44 2.52 10.82 11.56
CA VAL A 44 2.72 9.51 10.93
C VAL A 44 4.18 9.05 10.93
N ASP A 45 5.08 9.80 11.56
CA ASP A 45 6.52 9.53 11.59
C ASP A 45 7.12 9.42 10.18
N GLY A 46 6.89 10.43 9.35
CA GLY A 46 7.24 10.41 7.92
C GLY A 46 8.72 10.14 7.63
N ALA A 47 9.64 10.55 8.52
CA ALA A 47 11.08 10.28 8.40
C ALA A 47 11.43 8.82 8.74
N GLY A 48 10.76 8.24 9.74
CA GLY A 48 10.91 6.84 10.15
C GLY A 48 10.00 5.87 9.38
N PHE A 49 9.16 6.35 8.46
CA PHE A 49 8.06 5.57 7.90
C PHE A 49 8.49 4.27 7.20
N PHE A 50 9.68 4.21 6.59
CA PHE A 50 10.20 3.00 5.93
C PHE A 50 11.39 2.36 6.66
N THR A 51 11.69 2.78 7.89
CA THR A 51 12.81 2.21 8.64
C THR A 51 12.35 1.01 9.47
N SER A 52 13.27 0.09 9.76
CA SER A 52 13.03 -1.09 10.61
C SER A 52 12.65 -0.73 12.05
N HIS A 53 12.95 0.50 12.50
CA HIS A 53 12.57 1.04 13.80
C HIS A 53 11.25 1.83 13.77
N GLY A 54 10.60 1.95 12.60
CA GLY A 54 9.33 2.64 12.45
C GLY A 54 8.24 1.98 13.30
N GLN A 55 7.45 2.79 14.02
CA GLN A 55 6.37 2.26 14.84
C GLN A 55 5.19 1.84 13.94
N PRO A 56 4.84 0.54 13.86
CA PRO A 56 3.77 0.07 12.98
C PRO A 56 2.41 0.69 13.34
N GLY A 57 2.19 0.97 14.62
CA GLY A 57 1.00 1.69 15.10
C GLY A 57 0.83 3.07 14.47
N LYS A 58 1.93 3.77 14.12
CA LYS A 58 1.87 5.08 13.46
C LYS A 58 1.60 4.96 11.96
N GLN A 59 2.14 3.93 11.29
CA GLN A 59 1.87 3.65 9.88
C GLN A 59 0.38 3.33 9.64
N VAL A 60 -0.24 2.57 10.55
CA VAL A 60 -1.68 2.28 10.52
C VAL A 60 -2.53 3.56 10.56
N ARG A 61 -2.04 4.65 11.18
CA ARG A 61 -2.77 5.92 11.22
C ARG A 61 -2.87 6.57 9.86
N LEU A 62 -1.80 6.55 9.06
CA LEU A 62 -1.84 7.05 7.68
C LEU A 62 -2.83 6.24 6.84
N VAL A 63 -2.79 4.91 6.96
CA VAL A 63 -3.73 4.02 6.26
C VAL A 63 -5.17 4.32 6.68
N ARG A 64 -5.43 4.49 7.98
CA ARG A 64 -6.76 4.84 8.51
C ARG A 64 -7.22 6.21 8.03
N TYR A 65 -6.33 7.19 7.95
CA TYR A 65 -6.61 8.53 7.43
C TYR A 65 -7.05 8.47 5.96
N ILE A 66 -6.30 7.73 5.13
CA ILE A 66 -6.62 7.51 3.71
C ILE A 66 -7.92 6.71 3.58
N TRP A 67 -8.14 5.71 4.43
CA TRP A 67 -9.37 4.92 4.43
C TRP A 67 -10.61 5.75 4.76
N ALA A 68 -10.51 6.61 5.78
CA ALA A 68 -11.58 7.51 6.22
C ALA A 68 -11.81 8.70 5.27
N ARG A 69 -11.07 8.79 4.16
CA ARG A 69 -11.16 9.87 3.16
C ARG A 69 -10.98 11.30 3.72
N ARG A 70 -10.27 11.46 4.84
CA ARG A 70 -10.03 12.78 5.45
C ARG A 70 -9.15 13.72 4.61
N TYR A 71 -8.52 13.21 3.55
CA TYR A 71 -7.77 14.02 2.59
C TYR A 71 -8.68 14.87 1.69
N LEU A 72 -9.99 14.59 1.62
CA LEU A 72 -10.92 15.38 0.80
C LEU A 72 -11.12 16.80 1.33
N ASP A 73 -10.82 17.03 2.61
CA ASP A 73 -10.91 18.34 3.24
C ASP A 73 -9.67 19.22 2.97
N HIS A 74 -8.63 18.68 2.31
CA HIS A 74 -7.46 19.45 1.90
C HIS A 74 -7.76 20.27 0.64
N HIS A 75 -7.20 21.48 0.55
CA HIS A 75 -7.36 22.35 -0.62
C HIS A 75 -6.40 22.03 -1.77
N ASP A 76 -5.44 21.12 -1.56
CA ASP A 76 -4.42 20.78 -2.56
C ASP A 76 -4.87 19.60 -3.43
N ASP A 77 -5.30 19.89 -4.65
CA ASP A 77 -5.77 18.89 -5.61
C ASP A 77 -4.70 17.84 -5.96
N GLU A 78 -3.42 18.18 -5.95
CA GLU A 78 -2.35 17.22 -6.21
C GLU A 78 -2.24 16.23 -5.04
N PHE A 79 -2.36 16.71 -3.80
CA PHE A 79 -2.38 15.85 -2.62
C PHE A 79 -3.58 14.88 -2.64
N ILE A 80 -4.78 15.37 -2.97
CA ILE A 80 -5.99 14.54 -3.10
C ILE A 80 -5.78 13.44 -4.14
N ARG A 81 -5.35 13.78 -5.36
CA ARG A 81 -5.13 12.81 -6.44
C ARG A 81 -4.12 11.73 -6.05
N ARG A 82 -3.07 12.09 -5.31
CA ARG A 82 -2.06 11.13 -4.80
C ARG A 82 -2.64 10.20 -3.76
N CYS A 83 -3.43 10.73 -2.82
CA CYS A 83 -4.12 9.92 -1.81
C CYS A 83 -5.09 8.92 -2.45
N GLU A 84 -5.87 9.34 -3.45
CA GLU A 84 -6.78 8.45 -4.18
C GLU A 84 -6.02 7.34 -4.92
N ARG A 85 -4.92 7.68 -5.61
CA ARG A 85 -4.07 6.70 -6.27
C ARG A 85 -3.50 5.68 -5.29
N VAL A 86 -2.97 6.13 -4.15
CA VAL A 86 -2.41 5.26 -3.10
C VAL A 86 -3.50 4.36 -2.52
N ARG A 87 -4.71 4.88 -2.30
CA ARG A 87 -5.86 4.08 -1.83
C ARG A 87 -6.23 2.98 -2.82
N GLY A 88 -6.30 3.29 -4.11
CA GLY A 88 -6.56 2.30 -5.15
C GLY A 88 -5.50 1.20 -5.20
N LEU A 89 -4.22 1.59 -5.13
CA LEU A 89 -3.09 0.64 -5.08
C LEU A 89 -3.11 -0.21 -3.81
N PHE A 90 -3.53 0.35 -2.67
CA PHE A 90 -3.66 -0.40 -1.42
C PHE A 90 -4.71 -1.52 -1.55
N LEU A 91 -5.89 -1.19 -2.09
CA LEU A 91 -6.96 -2.17 -2.30
C LEU A 91 -6.54 -3.28 -3.28
N LEU A 92 -5.91 -2.91 -4.40
CA LEU A 92 -5.42 -3.86 -5.39
C LEU A 92 -4.32 -4.76 -4.81
N THR A 93 -3.37 -4.18 -4.07
CA THR A 93 -2.27 -4.95 -3.47
C THR A 93 -2.79 -5.88 -2.38
N SER A 94 -3.71 -5.41 -1.52
CA SER A 94 -4.30 -6.24 -0.46
C SER A 94 -5.12 -7.41 -1.03
N SER A 95 -5.90 -7.18 -2.09
CA SER A 95 -6.65 -8.25 -2.77
C SER A 95 -5.71 -9.25 -3.46
N LEU A 96 -4.68 -8.81 -4.17
CA LEU A 96 -3.68 -9.70 -4.78
C LEU A 96 -2.92 -10.53 -3.72
N CYS A 97 -2.57 -9.93 -2.58
CA CYS A 97 -1.96 -10.65 -1.47
C CYS A 97 -2.91 -11.73 -0.92
N GLY A 98 -4.19 -11.39 -0.72
CA GLY A 98 -5.21 -12.35 -0.30
C GLY A 98 -5.35 -13.51 -1.30
N LEU A 99 -5.37 -13.22 -2.60
CA LEU A 99 -5.42 -14.22 -3.65
C LEU A 99 -4.18 -15.13 -3.65
N VAL A 100 -2.99 -14.59 -3.46
CA VAL A 100 -1.75 -15.39 -3.31
C VAL A 100 -1.86 -16.32 -2.11
N ILE A 101 -2.33 -15.84 -0.96
CA ILE A 101 -2.49 -16.66 0.25
C ILE A 101 -3.50 -17.79 0.02
N ILE A 102 -4.67 -17.48 -0.56
CA ILE A 102 -5.69 -18.49 -0.87
C ILE A 102 -5.14 -19.53 -1.85
N SER A 103 -4.41 -19.08 -2.88
CA SER A 103 -3.80 -19.97 -3.87
C SER A 103 -2.73 -20.87 -3.25
N LEU A 104 -1.94 -20.34 -2.31
CA LEU A 104 -0.94 -21.10 -1.58
C LEU A 104 -1.61 -22.19 -0.70
N ILE A 105 -2.67 -21.83 0.02
CA ILE A 105 -3.44 -22.79 0.84
C ILE A 105 -4.05 -23.88 -0.06
N ALA A 106 -4.64 -23.50 -1.18
CA ALA A 106 -5.22 -24.46 -2.13
C ALA A 106 -4.16 -25.44 -2.67
N LEU A 107 -2.97 -24.94 -3.03
CA LEU A 107 -1.85 -25.78 -3.46
C LEU A 107 -1.36 -26.71 -2.34
N ALA A 108 -1.26 -26.21 -1.11
CA ALA A 108 -0.80 -27.00 0.03
C ALA A 108 -1.80 -28.10 0.46
N ILE A 109 -3.09 -27.92 0.18
CA ILE A 109 -4.12 -28.94 0.43
C ILE A 109 -4.15 -29.98 -0.70
N TRP A 110 -3.92 -29.54 -1.95
CA TRP A 110 -4.03 -30.40 -3.13
C TRP A 110 -2.79 -31.27 -3.37
N HIS A 111 -1.64 -30.87 -2.83
CA HIS A 111 -0.36 -31.55 -2.99
C HIS A 111 0.04 -32.32 -1.72
#